data_AF-A0A2H9P6N3-F1
#
_entry.id   AF-A0A2H9P6N3-F1
#
_cell.length_a   1.000
_cell.length_b   1.000
_cell.length_c   1.000
_cell.angle_alpha   90.00
_cell.angle_beta   90.00
_cell.angle_gamma   90.00
#
_symmetry.space_group_name_H-M   'P 1'
#
loop_
_entity.id
_entity.type
_entity.pdbx_description
1 polymer ?
#
loop_
_entity_poly.entity_id
_entity_poly.type
_entity_poly.pdbx_seq_one_letter_code
_entity_poly.pdbx_strand_id
1 'polypeptide(L)'
;MDALGWRASGRADYEVPALELNEAEQTLLSALVDAYDEAKEDAAAELKRLLKKHCAERNILLGRESAERVLRAALANAVGFGPFDALLADDDLEEIAFTGVGQPIRVYHRTRGWLETNCAVTAKDFAVNTANKMARPLGRRLTAQ
;
A
#
# COMPACT_ATOMS: atom_id res chain seq x y z
N MET A 1 4.16 -7.40 -13.02
CA MET A 1 4.08 -5.96 -12.71
C MET A 1 3.87 -5.85 -11.22
N ASP A 2 4.61 -4.96 -10.55
CA ASP A 2 4.46 -4.72 -9.11
C ASP A 2 3.09 -4.10 -8.83
N ALA A 3 2.13 -4.93 -8.42
CA ALA A 3 0.74 -4.53 -8.20
C ALA A 3 0.54 -3.64 -6.96
N LEU A 4 1.50 -3.62 -6.05
CA LEU A 4 1.46 -2.74 -4.88
C LEU A 4 1.86 -1.31 -5.25
N GLY A 5 2.76 -1.14 -6.20
CA GLY A 5 3.32 0.17 -6.54
C GLY A 5 4.26 0.74 -5.46
N TRP A 6 4.63 -0.08 -4.48
CA TRP A 6 5.66 0.16 -3.48
C TRP A 6 6.21 -1.19 -3.00
N ARG A 7 7.42 -1.15 -2.44
CA ARG A 7 8.07 -2.32 -1.84
C ARG A 7 8.73 -1.93 -0.53
N ALA A 8 8.69 -2.83 0.44
CA ALA A 8 9.52 -2.77 1.64
C ALA A 8 10.38 -4.05 1.67
N SER A 9 11.70 -3.89 1.62
CA SER A 9 12.61 -5.03 1.53
C SER A 9 13.95 -4.74 2.20
N GLY A 10 14.47 -5.73 2.93
CA GLY A 10 15.79 -5.66 3.56
C GLY A 10 15.81 -4.88 4.87
N ARG A 11 17.02 -4.74 5.41
CA ARG A 11 17.33 -4.02 6.64
C ARG A 11 17.66 -2.57 6.34
N ALA A 12 17.19 -1.64 7.17
CA ALA A 12 17.49 -0.22 7.07
C ALA A 12 17.60 0.40 8.47
N ASP A 13 17.85 1.71 8.52
CA ASP A 13 17.92 2.47 9.77
C ASP A 13 16.55 2.57 10.46
N TYR A 14 15.49 2.50 9.66
CA TYR A 14 14.10 2.41 10.10
C TYR A 14 13.33 1.36 9.27
N GLU A 15 12.74 0.37 9.92
CA GLU A 15 12.09 -0.74 9.23
C GLU A 15 10.58 -0.57 9.17
N VAL A 16 10.05 -0.52 7.96
CA VAL A 16 8.62 -0.66 7.67
C VAL A 16 8.31 -2.15 7.50
N PRO A 17 7.19 -2.66 8.06
CA PRO A 17 6.80 -4.05 7.89
C PRO A 17 6.75 -4.46 6.41
N ALA A 18 7.52 -5.50 6.07
CA ALA A 18 7.56 -6.02 4.72
C ALA A 18 6.22 -6.68 4.36
N LEU A 19 5.71 -6.35 3.18
CA LEU A 19 4.55 -7.00 2.58
C LEU A 19 5.00 -7.68 1.30
N GLU A 20 5.46 -8.91 1.43
CA GLU A 20 5.88 -9.72 0.30
C GLU A 20 4.69 -10.54 -0.21
N LEU A 21 4.42 -10.41 -1.51
CA LEU A 21 3.40 -11.16 -2.22
C LEU A 21 4.08 -11.99 -3.31
N ASN A 22 3.76 -13.28 -3.37
CA ASN A 22 4.18 -14.12 -4.50
C ASN A 22 3.41 -13.73 -5.79
N GLU A 23 3.81 -14.28 -6.94
CA GLU A 23 3.22 -13.92 -8.24
C GLU A 23 1.69 -14.14 -8.31
N ALA A 24 1.19 -15.22 -7.69
CA ALA A 24 -0.24 -15.50 -7.65
C ALA A 24 -0.98 -14.49 -6.76
N GLU A 25 -0.41 -14.14 -5.60
CA GLU A 25 -0.95 -13.13 -4.69
C GLU A 25 -0.94 -11.72 -5.32
N GLN A 26 0.11 -11.36 -6.07
CA GLN A 26 0.18 -10.10 -6.83
C GLN A 26 -0.91 -10.05 -7.91
N THR A 27 -1.12 -11.16 -8.61
CA THR A 27 -2.17 -11.25 -9.65
C THR A 27 -3.56 -11.07 -9.06
N LEU A 28 -3.81 -11.68 -7.89
CA LEU A 28 -5.07 -11.51 -7.17
C LEU A 28 -5.22 -10.07 -6.67
N LEU A 29 -4.19 -9.49 -6.07
CA LEU A 29 -4.20 -8.11 -5.60
C LEU A 29 -4.58 -7.14 -6.73
N SER A 30 -3.92 -7.24 -7.89
CA SER A 30 -4.23 -6.38 -9.04
C SER A 30 -5.71 -6.49 -9.42
N ALA A 31 -6.23 -7.71 -9.55
CA ALA A 31 -7.62 -7.93 -9.89
C ALA A 31 -8.61 -7.38 -8.83
N LEU A 32 -8.22 -7.43 -7.55
CA LEU A 32 -9.02 -6.86 -6.46
C LEU A 32 -9.04 -5.34 -6.50
N VAL A 33 -7.89 -4.71 -6.69
CA VAL A 33 -7.76 -3.24 -6.75
C VAL A 33 -8.52 -2.70 -7.97
N ASP A 34 -8.41 -3.37 -9.12
CA ASP A 34 -9.10 -2.96 -10.35
C ASP A 34 -10.63 -3.13 -10.25
N ALA A 35 -11.09 -4.13 -9.50
CA ALA A 35 -12.52 -4.40 -9.30
C ALA A 35 -13.13 -3.66 -8.10
N TYR A 36 -12.31 -3.02 -7.27
CA TYR A 36 -12.78 -2.34 -6.07
C TYR A 36 -13.43 -1.00 -6.42
N ASP A 37 -14.63 -0.79 -5.89
CA ASP A 37 -15.38 0.46 -6.01
C ASP A 37 -15.18 1.30 -4.74
N GLU A 38 -14.48 2.43 -4.87
CA GLU A 38 -14.22 3.36 -3.76
C GLU A 38 -15.49 3.92 -3.12
N ALA A 39 -16.66 3.83 -3.78
CA ALA A 39 -17.93 4.27 -3.22
C ALA A 39 -18.51 3.34 -2.14
N LYS A 40 -17.90 2.16 -1.93
CA LYS A 40 -18.37 1.20 -0.91
C LYS A 40 -17.95 1.64 0.49
N GLU A 41 -18.91 1.67 1.41
CA GLU A 41 -18.67 2.05 2.82
C GLU A 41 -17.81 1.03 3.56
N ASP A 42 -18.04 -0.28 3.35
CA ASP A 42 -17.25 -1.35 3.95
C ASP A 42 -16.30 -1.99 2.93
N ALA A 43 -15.11 -1.39 2.84
CA ALA A 43 -14.06 -1.85 1.95
C ALA A 43 -13.59 -3.27 2.26
N ALA A 44 -13.51 -3.64 3.54
CA ALA A 44 -13.00 -4.94 3.96
C ALA A 44 -13.95 -6.07 3.58
N ALA A 45 -15.25 -5.88 3.80
CA ALA A 45 -16.26 -6.83 3.37
C ALA A 45 -16.27 -6.98 1.85
N GLU A 46 -16.17 -5.86 1.12
CA GLU A 46 -16.18 -5.87 -0.34
C GLU A 46 -14.95 -6.55 -0.93
N LEU A 47 -13.75 -6.20 -0.50
CA LEU A 47 -12.51 -6.84 -0.96
C LEU A 47 -12.51 -8.35 -0.65
N LYS A 48 -13.06 -8.75 0.51
CA LYS A 48 -13.23 -10.17 0.86
C LYS A 48 -14.21 -10.88 -0.07
N ARG A 49 -15.30 -10.21 -0.47
CA ARG A 49 -16.27 -10.73 -1.44
C ARG A 49 -15.63 -10.88 -2.83
N LEU A 50 -14.88 -9.87 -3.28
CA LEU A 50 -14.16 -9.87 -4.55
C LEU A 50 -13.10 -10.97 -4.60
N LEU A 51 -12.35 -11.19 -3.51
CA LEU A 51 -11.39 -12.28 -3.40
C LEU A 51 -12.05 -13.64 -3.58
N LYS A 52 -13.11 -13.91 -2.83
CA LYS A 52 -13.85 -15.18 -2.92
C LYS A 52 -14.38 -15.42 -4.33
N LYS A 53 -14.95 -14.39 -4.96
CA LYS A 53 -15.46 -14.46 -6.34
C LYS A 53 -14.34 -14.82 -7.32
N HIS A 54 -13.22 -14.09 -7.29
CA HIS A 54 -12.09 -14.34 -8.18
C HIS A 54 -11.46 -15.72 -7.98
N CYS A 55 -11.33 -16.18 -6.73
CA CYS A 55 -10.84 -17.52 -6.46
C CYS A 55 -11.77 -18.61 -7.02
N ALA A 56 -13.09 -18.44 -6.88
CA ALA A 56 -14.07 -19.39 -7.40
C ALA A 56 -14.09 -19.44 -8.93
N GLU A 57 -14.11 -18.28 -9.60
CA GLU A 57 -14.16 -18.18 -11.06
C GLU A 57 -12.90 -18.77 -11.73
N ARG A 58 -11.75 -18.70 -11.05
CA ARG A 58 -10.46 -19.16 -11.58
C ARG A 58 -10.01 -20.51 -11.01
N ASN A 59 -10.84 -21.18 -10.21
CA ASN A 59 -10.51 -22.42 -9.50
C ASN A 59 -9.18 -22.34 -8.70
N ILE A 60 -8.94 -21.21 -8.04
CA ILE A 60 -7.74 -20.99 -7.24
C ILE A 60 -7.98 -21.47 -5.81
N LEU A 61 -7.16 -22.42 -5.36
CA LEU A 61 -7.10 -22.82 -3.95
C LEU A 61 -6.14 -21.88 -3.20
N LEU A 62 -6.70 -21.02 -2.36
CA LEU A 62 -5.93 -20.07 -1.58
C LEU A 62 -5.92 -20.47 -0.10
N GLY A 63 -4.73 -20.65 0.46
CA GLY A 63 -4.56 -20.88 1.89
C GLY A 63 -5.00 -19.67 2.71
N ARG A 64 -5.38 -19.90 3.97
CA ARG A 64 -5.84 -18.84 4.88
C ARG A 64 -4.84 -17.68 5.01
N GLU A 65 -3.57 -18.00 5.20
CA GLU A 65 -2.50 -16.99 5.37
C GLU A 65 -2.32 -16.14 4.11
N SER A 66 -2.32 -16.76 2.92
CA SER A 66 -2.26 -16.04 1.65
C SER A 66 -3.49 -15.17 1.41
N ALA A 67 -4.69 -15.65 1.77
CA ALA A 67 -5.89 -14.82 1.70
C ALA A 67 -5.79 -13.59 2.63
N GLU A 68 -5.30 -13.78 3.85
CA GLU A 68 -5.09 -12.68 4.81
C GLU A 68 -4.02 -11.69 4.33
N ARG A 69 -2.92 -12.16 3.70
CA ARG A 69 -1.91 -11.29 3.06
C ARG A 69 -2.50 -10.44 1.95
N VAL A 70 -3.20 -11.07 0.99
CA VAL A 70 -3.80 -10.37 -0.16
C VAL A 70 -4.85 -9.36 0.29
N LEU A 71 -5.68 -9.69 1.29
CA LEU A 71 -6.67 -8.75 1.83
C LEU A 71 -6.02 -7.57 2.54
N ARG A 72 -4.98 -7.81 3.33
CA ARG A 72 -4.22 -6.75 3.99
C ARG A 72 -3.57 -5.81 2.97
N ALA A 73 -2.97 -6.39 1.93
CA ALA A 73 -2.40 -5.65 0.81
C ALA A 73 -3.45 -4.80 0.09
N ALA A 74 -4.59 -5.39 -0.23
CA ALA A 74 -5.67 -4.70 -0.93
C ALA A 74 -6.24 -3.56 -0.07
N LEU A 75 -6.45 -3.77 1.22
CA LEU A 75 -6.93 -2.73 2.13
C LEU A 75 -5.95 -1.56 2.25
N ALA A 76 -4.65 -1.85 2.43
CA ALA A 76 -3.61 -0.83 2.50
C ALA A 76 -3.53 0.01 1.22
N ASN A 77 -3.77 -0.59 0.05
CA ASN A 77 -3.70 0.12 -1.24
C ASN A 77 -5.00 0.80 -1.63
N ALA A 78 -6.15 0.17 -1.38
CA ALA A 78 -7.46 0.68 -1.79
C ALA A 78 -7.96 1.78 -0.84
N VAL A 79 -7.83 1.57 0.47
CA VAL A 79 -8.35 2.48 1.49
C VAL A 79 -7.25 3.31 2.12
N GLY A 80 -6.15 2.66 2.48
CA GLY A 80 -5.02 3.30 3.14
C GLY A 80 -4.10 4.08 2.20
N PHE A 81 -2.96 4.46 2.75
CA PHE A 81 -1.85 5.11 2.06
C PHE A 81 -0.68 4.14 1.82
N GLY A 82 -0.91 2.82 1.90
CA GLY A 82 0.11 1.79 1.69
C GLY A 82 1.19 1.83 2.78
N PRO A 83 2.49 1.97 2.43
CA PRO A 83 3.56 1.91 3.42
C PRO A 83 3.56 3.13 4.35
N PHE A 84 2.96 4.24 3.90
CA PHE A 84 2.84 5.46 4.69
C PHE A 84 1.94 5.26 5.92
N ASP A 85 0.98 4.31 5.90
CA ASP A 85 0.12 4.04 7.06
C ASP A 85 0.94 3.62 8.29
N ALA A 86 1.96 2.76 8.08
CA ALA A 86 2.84 2.32 9.15
C ALA A 86 3.73 3.46 9.69
N LEU A 87 4.19 4.35 8.79
CA LEU A 87 5.00 5.50 9.17
C LEU A 87 4.17 6.58 9.90
N LEU A 88 2.95 6.84 9.44
CA LEU A 88 2.04 7.80 10.05
C LEU A 88 1.50 7.35 11.41
N ALA A 89 1.55 6.05 11.70
CA ALA A 89 1.15 5.49 12.98
C ALA A 89 2.25 5.59 14.06
N ASP A 90 3.48 5.97 13.70
CA ASP A 90 4.59 6.14 14.64
C ASP A 90 4.68 7.60 15.11
N ASP A 91 4.28 7.83 16.36
CA ASP A 91 4.33 9.16 16.98
C ASP A 91 5.76 9.71 17.13
N ASP A 92 6.81 8.90 17.10
CA ASP A 92 8.20 9.37 17.22
C ASP A 92 8.76 9.97 15.92
N LEU A 93 8.03 9.85 14.80
CA LEU A 93 8.37 10.46 13.52
C LEU A 93 7.77 11.87 13.40
N GLU A 94 8.61 12.86 13.12
CA GLU A 94 8.16 14.25 12.90
C GLU A 94 7.98 14.57 11.41
N GLU A 95 8.74 13.91 10.54
CA GLU A 95 8.69 14.12 9.10
C GLU A 95 8.80 12.80 8.33
N ILE A 96 8.00 12.69 7.27
CA ILE A 96 8.09 11.62 6.27
C ILE A 96 8.35 12.28 4.91
N ALA A 97 9.52 12.00 4.34
CA ALA A 97 9.96 12.59 3.08
C ALA A 97 9.95 11.55 1.96
N PHE A 98 9.03 11.75 1.01
CA PHE A 98 9.02 11.07 -0.28
C PHE A 98 9.63 11.98 -1.35
N THR A 99 10.80 11.61 -1.88
CA THR A 99 11.57 12.43 -2.82
C THR A 99 11.48 11.96 -4.27
N GLY A 100 10.97 10.75 -4.52
CA GLY A 100 10.80 10.24 -5.89
C GLY A 100 10.61 8.73 -5.95
N VAL A 101 10.11 8.27 -7.10
CA VAL A 101 9.92 6.83 -7.38
C VAL A 101 11.27 6.14 -7.45
N GLY A 102 11.37 4.96 -6.83
CA GLY A 102 12.59 4.15 -6.75
C GLY A 102 13.57 4.61 -5.68
N GLN A 103 13.33 5.75 -5.03
CA GLN A 103 14.14 6.22 -3.90
C GLN A 103 13.56 5.71 -2.58
N PRO A 104 14.40 5.41 -1.57
CA PRO A 104 13.92 5.13 -0.22
C PRO A 104 13.12 6.29 0.34
N ILE A 105 12.01 5.99 1.00
CA ILE A 105 11.32 6.97 1.86
C ILE A 105 12.25 7.27 3.02
N ARG A 106 12.41 8.55 3.36
CA ARG A 106 13.21 9.00 4.49
C ARG A 106 12.29 9.50 5.59
N VAL A 107 12.72 9.33 6.83
CA VAL A 107 11.97 9.80 7.99
C VAL A 107 12.86 10.59 8.94
N TYR A 108 12.30 11.60 9.59
CA TYR A 108 12.97 12.30 10.67
C TYR A 108 12.41 11.80 12.01
N HIS A 109 13.25 11.09 12.77
CA HIS A 109 12.90 10.56 14.08
C HIS A 109 13.36 11.51 15.18
N ARG A 110 12.50 11.81 16.15
CA ARG A 110 12.72 12.82 17.21
C ARG A 110 14.11 12.80 17.86
N THR A 111 14.61 11.60 18.16
CA THR A 111 15.89 11.39 18.85
C THR A 111 17.04 10.93 17.95
N ARG A 112 16.75 10.44 16.74
CA ARG A 112 17.75 9.79 15.86
C ARG A 112 18.07 10.63 14.61
N GLY A 113 17.29 11.67 14.34
CA GLY A 113 17.43 12.49 13.15
C GLY A 113 16.94 11.77 11.89
N TRP A 114 17.57 12.08 10.75
CA TRP A 114 17.21 11.51 9.45
C TRP A 114 17.63 10.05 9.33
N LEU A 115 16.67 9.19 9.01
CA LEU A 115 16.86 7.76 8.78
C LEU A 115 16.34 7.37 7.39
N GLU A 116 17.03 6.45 6.73
CA GLU A 116 16.51 5.80 5.54
C GLU A 116 15.63 4.62 5.93
N THR A 117 14.48 4.49 5.28
CA THR A 117 13.61 3.33 5.47
C THR A 117 13.96 2.21 4.50
N ASN A 118 13.54 0.98 4.81
CA ASN A 118 13.62 -0.15 3.87
C ASN A 118 12.52 -0.10 2.78
N CYS A 119 11.77 1.01 2.67
CA CYS A 119 10.61 1.13 1.81
C CYS A 119 10.81 2.15 0.70
N ALA A 120 10.38 1.82 -0.53
CA ALA A 120 10.38 2.71 -1.68
C ALA A 120 9.08 2.57 -2.47
N VAL A 121 8.55 3.70 -2.96
CA VAL A 121 7.46 3.70 -3.95
C VAL A 121 8.04 3.32 -5.30
N THR A 122 7.42 2.35 -5.99
CA THR A 122 7.90 1.79 -7.26
C THR A 122 7.07 2.24 -8.46
N ALA A 123 5.84 2.73 -8.24
CA ALA A 123 4.95 3.21 -9.29
C ALA A 123 4.55 4.68 -9.10
N LYS A 124 4.62 5.46 -10.18
CA LYS A 124 4.19 6.87 -10.18
C LYS A 124 2.69 7.00 -9.87
N ASP A 125 1.87 6.13 -10.42
CA ASP A 125 0.42 6.18 -10.22
C ASP A 125 0.06 5.95 -8.75
N PHE A 126 0.77 5.05 -8.06
CA PHE A 126 0.61 4.87 -6.62
C PHE A 126 0.92 6.18 -5.88
N ALA A 127 2.04 6.84 -6.17
CA ALA A 127 2.39 8.12 -5.54
C ALA A 127 1.30 9.20 -5.76
N VAL A 128 0.84 9.35 -7.01
CA VAL A 128 -0.18 10.35 -7.37
C VAL A 128 -1.52 10.04 -6.71
N ASN A 129 -1.93 8.78 -6.68
CA ASN A 129 -3.17 8.35 -6.04
C ASN A 129 -3.12 8.58 -4.54
N THR A 130 -2.04 8.18 -3.87
CA THR A 130 -1.83 8.39 -2.43
C THR A 130 -1.84 9.87 -2.08
N ALA A 131 -1.12 10.72 -2.83
CA ALA A 131 -1.12 12.17 -2.60
C ALA A 131 -2.53 12.78 -2.79
N ASN A 132 -3.27 12.34 -3.80
CA ASN A 132 -4.66 12.77 -3.99
C ASN A 132 -5.58 12.29 -2.87
N LYS A 133 -5.42 11.05 -2.37
CA LYS A 133 -6.20 10.54 -1.23
C LYS A 133 -5.97 11.39 0.02
N MET A 134 -4.73 11.76 0.31
CA MET A 134 -4.40 12.66 1.42
C MET A 134 -5.00 14.07 1.22
N ALA A 135 -5.06 14.56 -0.02
CA ALA A 135 -5.58 15.88 -0.34
C ALA A 135 -7.12 15.98 -0.34
N ARG A 136 -7.84 14.87 -0.63
CA ARG A 136 -9.30 14.81 -0.76
C ARG A 136 -10.06 15.36 0.48
N PRO A 137 -9.76 14.95 1.72
CA PRO A 137 -10.40 15.49 2.91
C PRO A 137 -10.20 17.00 3.09
N LEU A 138 -9.14 17.55 2.51
CA LEU A 138 -8.83 18.99 2.53
C LEU A 138 -9.56 19.76 1.42
N GLY A 139 -10.41 19.11 0.62
CA GLY A 139 -11.08 19.69 -0.54
C GLY A 139 -10.12 20.03 -1.68
N ARG A 140 -8.94 19.38 -1.73
CA ARG A 140 -7.91 19.63 -2.74
C ARG A 140 -7.79 18.44 -3.69
N ARG A 141 -7.48 18.74 -4.95
CA ARG A 141 -7.13 17.76 -5.98
C ARG A 141 -5.79 18.15 -6.60
N LEU A 142 -4.86 17.21 -6.62
CA LEU A 142 -3.55 17.39 -7.24
C LEU A 142 -3.62 16.88 -8.68
N THR A 143 -3.30 17.75 -9.63
CA THR A 143 -3.18 17.40 -11.05
C THR A 143 -1.72 17.48 -11.45
N ALA A 144 -1.16 16.41 -11.99
CA ALA A 144 0.12 16.46 -12.66
C ALA A 144 -0.06 17.14 -14.03
N GLN A 145 0.82 18.09 -14.35
CA GLN A 145 0.94 18.67 -15.69
C GLN A 145 1.94 17.87 -16.53
#